data_AF-A0AAD5A507-F1
#
_entry.id   AF-A0AAD5A507-F1
#
_cell.length_a   1.000
_cell.length_b   1.000
_cell.length_c   1.000
_cell.angle_alpha   90.00
_cell.angle_beta   90.00
_cell.angle_gamma   90.00
#
_symmetry.space_group_name_H-M   'P 1'
#
loop_
_entity.id
_entity.type
_entity.pdbx_description
1 polymer ?
#
loop_
_entity_poly.entity_id
_entity_poly.type
_entity_poly.pdbx_seq_one_letter_code
_entity_poly.pdbx_strand_id
1 'polypeptide(L)'
;MHMKDSQTVWNKILRSREELMEKVESYKPAGGAVSQARVLFLGPVGAGKSSFISSVQSIFSGRVLNRAMVGSSSASFTKKLQSFQIRRSGEIPLTTSLVLCDIMGIGEGLSPGLSLYDALCVIKGHVIEGHQFSGEEPVRSDKTEFIKEPSLKDKIHCVVFVVDASKINSYAKGLSSTFQQLREKISSLGVHQVALLTHVDEVCTETSRDISQVYRSCQVQQLGRKKRVEKPRRKITARELRKVKRAAAKMPLATSLAIFQSCNITGVPKSTRCAILRDMAKVRKAESRPPLNKTHKLKRQDWAKKYLKTDFSKVLWTDKRRVSLDGPDGWARGWIGKGQRAPVRLRRQQGGGGVLVWAGIIKDELVGPFRVEDGVKLNSQSYCQFLEDTFFKQWYRKKSASFKKNMIFMQDNAPSHTSKYSTAWLARKGIKEENLMIWPPCSPDLNPIENLWSIIKCAIYKEGKQYTSLNSVWEAVVAAARNVDGEQIKTLTESMDGRLLSVLAKKGGYIGH
;
A
#
# COMPACT_ATOMS: atom_id res chain seq x y z
N MET A 1 -36.95 -13.10 1.86
CA MET A 1 -36.07 -13.27 0.68
C MET A 1 -34.68 -13.75 1.12
N HIS A 2 -34.59 -14.92 1.79
CA HIS A 2 -33.34 -15.41 2.41
C HIS A 2 -33.03 -16.89 2.13
N MET A 3 -33.62 -17.49 1.10
CA MET A 3 -33.39 -18.90 0.74
C MET A 3 -32.76 -19.13 -0.65
N LYS A 4 -32.40 -18.07 -1.40
CA LYS A 4 -31.79 -18.22 -2.75
C LYS A 4 -30.26 -18.11 -2.79
N ASP A 5 -29.61 -17.54 -1.78
CA ASP A 5 -28.14 -17.35 -1.79
C ASP A 5 -27.32 -18.60 -1.42
N SER A 6 -27.90 -19.55 -0.66
CA SER A 6 -27.19 -20.79 -0.33
C SER A 6 -27.03 -21.70 -1.55
N GLN A 7 -28.02 -21.80 -2.45
CA GLN A 7 -27.99 -22.69 -3.62
C GLN A 7 -26.87 -22.32 -4.61
N THR A 8 -26.58 -21.03 -4.78
CA THR A 8 -25.57 -20.50 -5.71
C THR A 8 -24.13 -20.74 -5.22
N VAL A 9 -23.91 -20.70 -3.90
CA VAL A 9 -22.61 -21.03 -3.29
C VAL A 9 -22.36 -22.53 -3.37
N TRP A 10 -23.37 -23.35 -3.04
CA TRP A 10 -23.27 -24.81 -3.14
C TRP A 10 -23.04 -25.30 -4.58
N ASN A 11 -23.71 -24.74 -5.58
CA ASN A 11 -23.50 -25.09 -6.99
C ASN A 11 -22.09 -24.71 -7.50
N LYS A 12 -21.48 -23.67 -6.95
CA LYS A 12 -20.11 -23.24 -7.30
C LYS A 12 -19.05 -24.11 -6.61
N ILE A 13 -19.32 -24.55 -5.38
CA ILE A 13 -18.48 -25.49 -4.64
C ILE A 13 -18.55 -26.90 -5.23
N LEU A 14 -19.76 -27.36 -5.60
CA LEU A 14 -19.98 -28.64 -6.28
C LEU A 14 -19.25 -28.68 -7.62
N ARG A 15 -19.46 -27.70 -8.52
CA ARG A 15 -18.70 -27.63 -9.79
C ARG A 15 -17.17 -27.68 -9.58
N SER A 16 -16.64 -27.03 -8.53
CA SER A 16 -15.21 -27.11 -8.21
C SER A 16 -14.78 -28.49 -7.66
N ARG A 17 -15.68 -29.22 -7.00
CA ARG A 17 -15.43 -30.56 -6.44
C ARG A 17 -15.27 -31.57 -7.56
N GLU A 18 -16.17 -31.59 -8.54
CA GLU A 18 -16.06 -32.53 -9.66
C GLU A 18 -14.77 -32.29 -10.47
N GLU A 19 -14.44 -31.02 -10.76
CA GLU A 19 -13.18 -30.65 -11.42
C GLU A 19 -11.93 -31.07 -10.62
N LEU A 20 -11.97 -30.95 -9.28
CA LEU A 20 -10.87 -31.36 -8.42
C LEU A 20 -10.74 -32.89 -8.34
N MET A 21 -11.85 -33.61 -8.30
CA MET A 21 -11.86 -35.07 -8.35
C MET A 21 -11.27 -35.56 -9.68
N GLU A 22 -11.65 -34.96 -10.80
CA GLU A 22 -11.09 -35.26 -12.13
C GLU A 22 -9.58 -34.95 -12.22
N LYS A 23 -9.10 -33.87 -11.59
CA LYS A 23 -7.66 -33.56 -11.52
C LYS A 23 -6.86 -34.60 -10.71
N VAL A 24 -7.42 -35.11 -9.63
CA VAL A 24 -6.80 -36.17 -8.83
C VAL A 24 -6.81 -37.49 -9.59
N GLU A 25 -7.87 -37.74 -10.38
CA GLU A 25 -8.00 -38.93 -11.22
C GLU A 25 -7.04 -38.93 -12.41
N SER A 26 -6.91 -37.80 -13.10
CA SER A 26 -6.02 -37.62 -14.25
C SER A 26 -4.55 -37.44 -13.87
N TYR A 27 -4.23 -37.33 -12.58
CA TYR A 27 -2.87 -37.17 -12.12
C TYR A 27 -2.01 -38.40 -12.46
N LYS A 28 -0.89 -38.14 -13.14
CA LYS A 28 0.19 -39.11 -13.37
C LYS A 28 1.53 -38.50 -12.97
N PRO A 29 2.42 -39.24 -12.28
CA PRO A 29 3.75 -38.77 -11.98
C PRO A 29 4.51 -38.38 -13.25
N ALA A 30 5.11 -37.20 -13.26
CA ALA A 30 5.88 -36.72 -14.41
C ALA A 30 7.15 -37.57 -14.60
N GLY A 31 7.42 -37.99 -15.84
CA GLY A 31 8.69 -38.65 -16.20
C GLY A 31 8.72 -40.18 -16.13
N GLY A 32 7.60 -40.86 -15.88
CA GLY A 32 7.47 -42.34 -16.01
C GLY A 32 8.31 -43.19 -15.04
N ALA A 33 9.16 -42.57 -14.21
CA ALA A 33 10.08 -43.25 -13.29
C ALA A 33 9.37 -43.97 -12.13
N VAL A 34 8.13 -43.58 -11.81
CA VAL A 34 7.30 -44.22 -10.78
C VAL A 34 5.85 -44.26 -11.26
N SER A 35 5.15 -45.39 -11.07
CA SER A 35 3.75 -45.57 -11.47
C SER A 35 2.75 -44.92 -10.50
N GLN A 36 3.15 -44.69 -9.25
CA GLN A 36 2.32 -44.14 -8.18
C GLN A 36 3.12 -43.18 -7.26
N ALA A 37 2.56 -42.03 -6.93
CA ALA A 37 3.11 -41.10 -5.94
C ALA A 37 2.55 -41.42 -4.54
N ARG A 38 3.45 -41.60 -3.56
CA ARG A 38 3.11 -41.90 -2.16
C ARG A 38 3.12 -40.63 -1.31
N VAL A 39 2.03 -40.37 -0.61
CA VAL A 39 1.80 -39.21 0.26
C VAL A 39 1.68 -39.66 1.70
N LEU A 40 2.64 -39.30 2.55
CA LEU A 40 2.69 -39.70 3.96
C LEU A 40 2.01 -38.67 4.87
N PHE A 41 1.12 -39.11 5.75
CA PHE A 41 0.47 -38.26 6.74
C PHE A 41 1.22 -38.35 8.09
N LEU A 42 1.82 -37.23 8.52
CA LEU A 42 2.54 -37.09 9.79
C LEU A 42 1.85 -36.09 10.70
N GLY A 43 1.71 -36.41 11.99
CA GLY A 43 0.99 -35.55 12.92
C GLY A 43 0.87 -36.20 14.30
N PRO A 44 0.58 -35.41 15.34
CA PRO A 44 0.39 -35.96 16.67
C PRO A 44 -0.79 -36.93 16.74
N VAL A 45 -0.81 -37.76 17.79
CA VAL A 45 -1.96 -38.62 18.08
C VAL A 45 -3.22 -37.74 18.24
N GLY A 46 -4.34 -38.15 17.63
CA GLY A 46 -5.58 -37.37 17.67
C GLY A 46 -5.68 -36.19 16.70
N ALA A 47 -4.67 -35.93 15.85
CA ALA A 47 -4.73 -34.83 14.87
C ALA A 47 -5.71 -35.05 13.69
N GLY A 48 -6.36 -36.22 13.59
CA GLY A 48 -7.32 -36.52 12.52
C GLY A 48 -6.71 -37.08 11.22
N LYS A 49 -5.49 -37.66 11.26
CA LYS A 49 -4.81 -38.27 10.10
C LYS A 49 -5.67 -39.34 9.42
N SER A 50 -6.01 -40.39 10.16
CA SER A 50 -6.78 -41.54 9.67
C SER A 50 -8.22 -41.14 9.32
N SER A 51 -8.81 -40.19 10.05
CA SER A 51 -10.12 -39.61 9.74
C SER A 51 -10.13 -38.95 8.35
N PHE A 52 -9.10 -38.14 8.05
CA PHE A 52 -8.97 -37.50 6.75
C PHE A 52 -8.83 -38.51 5.61
N ILE A 53 -8.02 -39.55 5.79
CA ILE A 53 -7.85 -40.61 4.78
C ILE A 53 -9.19 -41.32 4.53
N SER A 54 -9.93 -41.70 5.58
CA SER A 54 -11.26 -42.31 5.45
C SER A 54 -12.28 -41.37 4.77
N SER A 55 -12.23 -40.07 5.06
CA SER A 55 -13.08 -39.08 4.37
C SER A 55 -12.76 -39.01 2.87
N VAL A 56 -11.48 -38.94 2.49
CA VAL A 56 -11.07 -38.94 1.08
C VAL A 56 -11.56 -40.21 0.39
N GLN A 57 -11.35 -41.39 0.98
CA GLN A 57 -11.82 -42.64 0.40
C GLN A 57 -13.35 -42.69 0.23
N SER A 58 -14.09 -42.19 1.22
CA SER A 58 -15.55 -42.14 1.17
C SER A 58 -16.07 -41.25 0.04
N ILE A 59 -15.41 -40.10 -0.17
CA ILE A 59 -15.77 -39.15 -1.23
C ILE A 59 -15.57 -39.78 -2.61
N PHE A 60 -14.44 -40.44 -2.85
CA PHE A 60 -14.14 -41.07 -4.15
C PHE A 60 -14.96 -42.34 -4.38
N SER A 61 -15.27 -43.12 -3.34
CA SER A 61 -16.08 -44.32 -3.48
C SER A 61 -17.59 -44.06 -3.52
N GLY A 62 -18.05 -42.83 -3.29
CA GLY A 62 -19.47 -42.47 -3.28
C GLY A 62 -20.29 -43.10 -2.13
N ARG A 63 -19.62 -43.77 -1.18
CA ARG A 63 -20.21 -44.41 0.00
C ARG A 63 -19.27 -44.25 1.20
N VAL A 64 -19.82 -44.26 2.40
CA VAL A 64 -19.02 -44.16 3.63
C VAL A 64 -18.14 -45.41 3.77
N LEU A 65 -16.81 -45.21 3.83
CA LEU A 65 -15.81 -46.25 4.01
C LEU A 65 -14.97 -45.94 5.25
N ASN A 66 -14.99 -46.82 6.25
CA ASN A 66 -14.12 -46.76 7.42
C ASN A 66 -13.00 -47.80 7.30
N ARG A 67 -12.09 -47.61 6.34
CA ARG A 67 -10.96 -48.53 6.12
C ARG A 67 -9.74 -48.22 6.98
N ALA A 68 -9.50 -46.95 7.32
CA ALA A 68 -8.54 -46.58 8.35
C ALA A 68 -9.27 -46.56 9.70
N MET A 69 -8.79 -47.31 10.69
CA MET A 69 -9.40 -47.33 12.03
C MET A 69 -9.20 -45.98 12.71
N VAL A 70 -10.30 -45.37 13.17
CA VAL A 70 -10.30 -44.06 13.85
C VAL A 70 -10.78 -44.26 15.28
N GLY A 71 -10.11 -43.63 16.24
CA GLY A 71 -10.56 -43.61 17.63
C GLY A 71 -9.93 -42.48 18.45
N SER A 72 -10.58 -42.13 19.55
CA SER A 72 -10.11 -41.13 20.53
C SER A 72 -9.61 -41.83 21.81
N SER A 73 -8.30 -42.10 21.88
CA SER A 73 -7.62 -42.73 23.01
C SER A 73 -6.31 -41.99 23.25
N SER A 74 -5.76 -42.12 24.46
CA SER A 74 -4.45 -41.57 24.83
C SER A 74 -3.28 -42.26 24.09
N ALA A 75 -3.50 -43.44 23.51
CA ALA A 75 -2.53 -44.17 22.68
C ALA A 75 -2.93 -44.17 21.20
N SER A 76 -1.94 -44.21 20.28
CA SER A 76 -2.18 -44.24 18.83
C SER A 76 -2.91 -45.52 18.40
N PHE A 77 -4.04 -45.37 17.70
CA PHE A 77 -4.82 -46.48 17.13
C PHE A 77 -4.14 -47.09 15.90
N THR A 78 -3.60 -46.26 15.00
CA THR A 78 -2.76 -46.73 13.91
C THR A 78 -1.41 -47.14 14.50
N LYS A 79 -1.13 -48.45 14.49
CA LYS A 79 0.15 -49.03 14.94
C LYS A 79 0.98 -49.56 13.78
N LYS A 80 0.45 -49.58 12.56
CA LYS A 80 1.10 -50.15 11.37
C LYS A 80 1.22 -49.12 10.25
N LEU A 81 2.24 -49.24 9.40
CA LEU A 81 2.28 -48.53 8.13
C LEU A 81 1.19 -49.11 7.21
N GLN A 82 0.23 -48.28 6.82
CA GLN A 82 -0.87 -48.68 5.93
C GLN A 82 -0.98 -47.73 4.74
N SER A 83 -1.05 -48.29 3.54
CA SER A 83 -1.16 -47.59 2.27
C SER A 83 -2.57 -47.74 1.71
N PHE A 84 -3.21 -46.62 1.42
CA PHE A 84 -4.58 -46.52 0.96
C PHE A 84 -4.60 -45.96 -0.46
N GLN A 85 -4.97 -46.81 -1.43
CA GLN A 85 -5.22 -46.39 -2.80
C GLN A 85 -6.61 -45.74 -2.91
N ILE A 86 -6.69 -44.63 -3.66
CA ILE A 86 -7.95 -43.96 -3.96
C ILE A 86 -8.61 -44.66 -5.15
N ARG A 87 -9.84 -45.15 -4.96
CA ARG A 87 -10.65 -45.87 -5.96
C ARG A 87 -12.05 -45.26 -6.07
N ARG A 88 -12.57 -45.17 -7.30
CA ARG A 88 -13.95 -44.76 -7.58
C ARG A 88 -14.87 -45.98 -7.68
N SER A 89 -16.11 -45.84 -7.22
CA SER A 89 -17.13 -46.88 -7.38
C SER A 89 -17.74 -46.77 -8.78
N GLY A 90 -17.71 -47.86 -9.55
CA GLY A 90 -18.50 -47.98 -10.79
C GLY A 90 -17.83 -48.68 -11.97
N GLU A 91 -16.52 -48.59 -12.15
CA GLU A 91 -15.85 -49.19 -13.33
C GLU A 91 -14.44 -49.69 -13.00
N ILE A 92 -14.08 -50.85 -13.55
CA ILE A 92 -12.74 -51.45 -13.53
C ILE A 92 -11.98 -50.95 -14.78
N PRO A 93 -10.70 -50.50 -14.72
CA PRO A 93 -9.83 -50.23 -13.58
C PRO A 93 -9.12 -48.86 -13.71
N LEU A 94 -9.75 -47.74 -13.34
CA LEU A 94 -9.03 -46.47 -13.17
C LEU A 94 -8.56 -46.33 -11.71
N THR A 95 -7.45 -47.00 -11.38
CA THR A 95 -6.72 -46.72 -10.14
C THR A 95 -5.95 -45.42 -10.31
N THR A 96 -6.15 -44.46 -9.40
CA THR A 96 -5.38 -43.21 -9.41
C THR A 96 -3.90 -43.50 -9.10
N SER A 97 -2.99 -42.70 -9.66
CA SER A 97 -1.56 -42.80 -9.35
C SER A 97 -1.18 -42.16 -8.00
N LEU A 98 -2.11 -42.06 -7.05
CA LEU A 98 -1.89 -41.47 -5.72
C LEU A 98 -2.20 -42.48 -4.61
N VAL A 99 -1.26 -42.63 -3.69
CA VAL A 99 -1.37 -43.52 -2.53
C VAL A 99 -1.21 -42.70 -1.26
N LEU A 100 -2.18 -42.79 -0.36
CA LEU A 100 -2.13 -42.13 0.94
C LEU A 100 -1.58 -43.11 1.98
N CYS A 101 -0.50 -42.77 2.65
CA CYS A 101 0.13 -43.61 3.67
C CYS A 101 -0.19 -43.07 5.06
N ASP A 102 -0.83 -43.90 5.89
CA ASP A 102 -1.07 -43.65 7.32
C ASP A 102 -0.03 -44.37 8.17
N ILE A 103 0.39 -43.71 9.25
CA ILE A 103 1.34 -44.27 10.22
C ILE A 103 0.97 -43.87 11.64
N MET A 104 1.64 -44.49 12.60
CA MET A 104 1.53 -44.14 14.01
C MET A 104 1.79 -42.65 14.25
N GLY A 105 0.98 -42.04 15.11
CA GLY A 105 1.14 -40.62 15.46
C GLY A 105 2.46 -40.34 16.16
N ILE A 106 2.93 -39.11 16.04
CA ILE A 106 4.08 -38.62 16.82
C ILE A 106 3.61 -38.47 18.27
N GLY A 107 4.36 -39.05 19.21
CA GLY A 107 4.02 -39.05 20.64
C GLY A 107 4.21 -37.68 21.29
N GLU A 108 3.44 -37.43 22.34
CA GLU A 108 3.51 -36.21 23.15
C GLU A 108 3.71 -36.58 24.64
N GLY A 109 4.81 -36.13 25.25
CA GLY A 109 5.10 -36.38 26.66
C GLY A 109 5.35 -37.86 27.00
N LEU A 110 4.50 -38.44 27.86
CA LEU A 110 4.56 -39.83 28.32
C LEU A 110 3.87 -40.84 27.39
N SER A 111 3.29 -40.38 26.27
CA SER A 111 2.58 -41.26 25.33
C SER A 111 3.54 -41.94 24.34
N PRO A 112 3.53 -43.27 24.21
CA PRO A 112 4.35 -43.97 23.23
C PRO A 112 3.93 -43.56 21.82
N GLY A 113 4.87 -43.09 21.03
CA GLY A 113 4.61 -42.60 19.68
C GLY A 113 5.83 -42.70 18.79
N LEU A 114 5.64 -42.39 17.50
CA LEU A 114 6.65 -42.64 16.49
C LEU A 114 7.92 -41.79 16.73
N SER A 115 9.09 -42.43 16.73
CA SER A 115 10.35 -41.71 16.87
C SER A 115 10.69 -40.93 15.59
N LEU A 116 11.53 -39.89 15.74
CA LEU A 116 12.03 -39.12 14.59
C LEU A 116 12.85 -40.00 13.63
N TYR A 117 13.51 -41.02 14.14
CA TYR A 117 14.27 -41.96 13.33
C TYR A 117 13.35 -42.83 12.47
N ASP A 118 12.31 -43.42 13.07
CA ASP A 118 11.37 -44.29 12.35
C ASP A 118 10.62 -43.54 11.25
N ALA A 119 10.21 -42.30 11.51
CA ALA A 119 9.58 -41.44 10.51
C ALA A 119 10.50 -41.23 9.28
N LEU A 120 11.81 -41.04 9.50
CA LEU A 120 12.78 -40.88 8.42
C LEU A 120 13.02 -42.18 7.66
N CYS A 121 13.01 -43.33 8.35
CA CYS A 121 13.09 -44.65 7.71
C CYS A 121 11.90 -44.88 6.77
N VAL A 122 10.69 -44.51 7.19
CA VAL A 122 9.49 -44.57 6.34
C VAL A 122 9.63 -43.64 5.13
N ILE A 123 10.04 -42.39 5.32
CA ILE A 123 10.19 -41.41 4.23
C ILE A 123 11.20 -41.88 3.18
N LYS A 124 12.32 -42.46 3.63
CA LYS A 124 13.36 -43.02 2.77
C LYS A 124 12.98 -44.35 2.11
N GLY A 125 11.85 -44.95 2.48
CA GLY A 125 11.35 -46.20 1.90
C GLY A 125 11.94 -47.48 2.50
N HIS A 126 12.60 -47.39 3.67
CA HIS A 126 13.23 -48.56 4.31
C HIS A 126 12.25 -49.48 5.04
N VAL A 127 10.97 -49.09 5.16
CA VAL A 127 9.95 -49.80 5.94
C VAL A 127 8.93 -50.44 5.00
N ILE A 128 8.67 -51.74 5.18
CA ILE A 128 7.66 -52.47 4.40
C ILE A 128 6.23 -52.14 4.84
N GLU A 129 5.28 -52.36 3.92
CA GLU A 129 3.85 -52.27 4.20
C GLU A 129 3.44 -53.22 5.34
N GLY A 130 2.62 -52.73 6.29
CA GLY A 130 2.14 -53.53 7.42
C GLY A 130 3.09 -53.62 8.62
N HIS A 131 4.30 -53.07 8.54
CA HIS A 131 5.25 -53.02 9.66
C HIS A 131 4.63 -52.36 10.89
N GLN A 132 4.79 -52.99 12.05
CA GLN A 132 4.19 -52.55 13.31
C GLN A 132 5.20 -51.75 14.14
N PHE A 133 4.86 -50.49 14.41
CA PHE A 133 5.67 -49.60 15.22
C PHE A 133 5.41 -49.84 16.70
N SER A 134 6.48 -49.89 17.49
CA SER A 134 6.44 -49.87 18.95
C SER A 134 7.25 -48.69 19.45
N GLY A 135 6.83 -48.05 20.55
CA GLY A 135 7.55 -46.91 21.12
C GLY A 135 8.90 -47.28 21.76
N GLU A 136 9.14 -48.57 21.99
CA GLU A 136 10.29 -49.10 22.73
C GLU A 136 11.35 -49.73 21.82
N GLU A 137 10.97 -50.22 20.63
CA GLU A 137 11.90 -50.75 19.63
C GLU A 137 11.87 -49.93 18.32
N PRO A 138 12.94 -49.17 18.01
CA PRO A 138 13.06 -48.47 16.74
C PRO A 138 13.28 -49.45 15.57
N VAL A 139 13.03 -48.98 14.36
CA VAL A 139 13.28 -49.74 13.13
C VAL A 139 14.77 -50.08 13.02
N ARG A 140 15.13 -51.36 12.98
CA ARG A 140 16.54 -51.81 12.88
C ARG A 140 16.84 -52.45 11.53
N SER A 141 18.06 -52.26 11.04
CA SER A 141 18.55 -52.76 9.74
C SER A 141 18.85 -54.26 9.70
N ASP A 142 18.77 -54.94 10.85
CA ASP A 142 19.01 -56.36 11.04
C ASP A 142 17.73 -57.22 10.98
N LYS A 143 16.54 -56.59 11.08
CA LYS A 143 15.25 -57.27 10.95
C LYS A 143 14.92 -57.53 9.48
N THR A 144 14.28 -58.67 9.20
CA THR A 144 13.81 -59.10 7.87
C THR A 144 12.81 -58.15 7.22
N GLU A 145 12.23 -57.24 8.00
CA GLU A 145 11.24 -56.24 7.59
C GLU A 145 11.87 -54.90 7.12
N PHE A 146 13.21 -54.81 7.08
CA PHE A 146 13.94 -53.61 6.67
C PHE A 146 14.47 -53.72 5.23
N ILE A 147 14.08 -52.77 4.37
CA ILE A 147 14.58 -52.69 2.99
C ILE A 147 15.94 -51.99 3.00
N LYS A 148 17.02 -52.73 2.74
CA LYS A 148 18.39 -52.18 2.72
C LYS A 148 18.58 -51.10 1.65
N GLU A 149 18.09 -51.34 0.44
CA GLU A 149 18.19 -50.41 -0.70
C GLU A 149 16.80 -50.13 -1.32
N PRO A 150 16.12 -49.07 -0.86
CA PRO A 150 14.77 -48.76 -1.33
C PRO A 150 14.80 -48.14 -2.72
N SER A 151 13.97 -48.68 -3.62
CA SER A 151 13.78 -48.11 -4.95
C SER A 151 12.90 -46.86 -4.90
N LEU A 152 12.82 -46.10 -6.00
CA LEU A 152 12.00 -44.88 -6.04
C LEU A 152 10.51 -45.13 -5.74
N LYS A 153 9.99 -46.33 -6.05
CA LYS A 153 8.60 -46.71 -5.74
C LYS A 153 8.34 -46.87 -4.24
N ASP A 154 9.38 -47.17 -3.47
CA ASP A 154 9.28 -47.45 -2.04
C ASP A 154 9.34 -46.15 -1.23
N LYS A 155 9.89 -45.08 -1.81
CA LYS A 155 10.07 -43.76 -1.18
C LYS A 155 8.78 -42.94 -1.10
N ILE A 156 8.73 -42.05 -0.12
CA ILE A 156 7.65 -41.06 0.01
C ILE A 156 7.96 -39.83 -0.85
N HIS A 157 6.95 -39.38 -1.59
CA HIS A 157 7.08 -38.30 -2.58
C HIS A 157 6.55 -36.96 -2.04
N CYS A 158 5.62 -37.01 -1.08
CA CYS A 158 5.08 -35.84 -0.40
C CYS A 158 4.78 -36.17 1.06
N VAL A 159 5.11 -35.26 1.97
CA VAL A 159 4.78 -35.36 3.38
C VAL A 159 3.74 -34.31 3.75
N VAL A 160 2.62 -34.76 4.31
CA VAL A 160 1.53 -33.92 4.79
C VAL A 160 1.59 -33.88 6.32
N PHE A 161 1.87 -32.70 6.87
CA PHE A 161 1.83 -32.44 8.30
C PHE A 161 0.41 -32.11 8.73
N VAL A 162 -0.25 -33.05 9.41
CA VAL A 162 -1.59 -32.89 9.95
C VAL A 162 -1.51 -32.33 11.37
N VAL A 163 -2.13 -31.18 11.58
CA VAL A 163 -2.10 -30.45 12.84
C VAL A 163 -3.52 -30.04 13.22
N ASP A 164 -3.88 -30.33 14.47
CA ASP A 164 -5.15 -29.88 15.05
C ASP A 164 -5.05 -28.36 15.30
N ALA A 165 -5.91 -27.59 14.65
CA ALA A 165 -5.90 -26.14 14.71
C ALA A 165 -6.37 -25.60 16.07
N SER A 166 -7.22 -26.33 16.82
CA SER A 166 -7.67 -25.91 18.15
C SER A 166 -6.57 -26.11 19.20
N LYS A 167 -5.68 -27.09 18.99
CA LYS A 167 -4.58 -27.44 19.90
C LYS A 167 -3.21 -26.88 19.51
N ILE A 168 -3.13 -26.09 18.44
CA ILE A 168 -1.85 -25.58 17.92
C ILE A 168 -1.04 -24.75 18.93
N ASN A 169 -1.71 -24.11 19.89
CA ASN A 169 -1.07 -23.34 20.97
C ASN A 169 -0.85 -24.14 22.26
N SER A 170 -1.45 -25.34 22.39
CA SER A 170 -1.33 -26.19 23.58
C SER A 170 -0.30 -27.32 23.43
N TYR A 171 0.23 -27.55 22.23
CA TYR A 171 1.29 -28.54 22.01
C TYR A 171 2.54 -28.27 22.85
N ALA A 172 3.10 -29.34 23.43
CA ALA A 172 4.35 -29.28 24.17
C ALA A 172 5.51 -28.76 23.30
N LYS A 173 6.45 -28.02 23.92
CA LYS A 173 7.65 -27.51 23.24
C LYS A 173 8.46 -28.62 22.54
N GLY A 174 8.49 -29.82 23.13
CA GLY A 174 9.16 -31.00 22.57
C GLY A 174 8.60 -31.42 21.19
N LEU A 175 7.28 -31.39 21.03
CA LEU A 175 6.62 -31.72 19.75
C LEU A 175 6.98 -30.70 18.66
N SER A 176 7.02 -29.41 19.02
CA SER A 176 7.43 -28.33 18.10
C SER A 176 8.88 -28.48 17.63
N SER A 177 9.80 -28.88 18.51
CA SER A 177 11.19 -29.16 18.11
C SER A 177 11.30 -30.38 17.20
N THR A 178 10.53 -31.44 17.46
CA THR A 178 10.50 -32.64 16.60
C THR A 178 9.98 -32.31 15.20
N PHE A 179 8.91 -31.52 15.09
CA PHE A 179 8.43 -31.04 13.78
C PHE A 179 9.47 -30.17 13.07
N GLN A 180 10.18 -29.30 13.79
CA GLN A 180 11.23 -28.49 13.17
C GLN A 180 12.35 -29.37 12.60
N GLN A 181 12.86 -30.32 13.39
CA GLN A 181 13.91 -31.25 12.95
C GLN A 181 13.45 -32.13 11.77
N LEU A 182 12.21 -32.63 11.80
CA LEU A 182 11.64 -33.39 10.68
C LEU A 182 11.57 -32.55 9.41
N ARG A 183 11.06 -31.31 9.49
CA ARG A 183 10.96 -30.43 8.31
C ARG A 183 12.34 -30.11 7.71
N GLU A 184 13.34 -29.86 8.55
CA GLU A 184 14.72 -29.62 8.11
C GLU A 184 15.29 -30.84 7.39
N LYS A 185 15.15 -32.04 7.97
CA LYS A 185 15.62 -33.29 7.36
C LYS A 185 14.85 -33.65 6.07
N ILE A 186 13.53 -33.49 6.04
CA ILE A 186 12.71 -33.74 4.83
C ILE A 186 13.10 -32.76 3.72
N SER A 187 13.37 -31.49 4.07
CA SER A 187 13.83 -30.49 3.11
C SER A 187 15.20 -30.86 2.52
N SER A 188 16.11 -31.42 3.33
CA SER A 188 17.41 -31.88 2.84
C SER A 188 17.32 -33.08 1.90
N LEU A 189 16.25 -33.88 2.01
CA LEU A 189 15.96 -35.01 1.13
C LEU A 189 15.24 -34.58 -0.15
N GLY A 190 14.88 -33.30 -0.31
CA GLY A 190 14.19 -32.78 -1.49
C GLY A 190 12.72 -33.21 -1.61
N VAL A 191 12.11 -33.72 -0.53
CA VAL A 191 10.72 -34.19 -0.53
C VAL A 191 9.77 -33.02 -0.25
N HIS A 192 8.66 -32.94 -1.00
CA HIS A 192 7.70 -31.85 -0.86
C HIS A 192 6.92 -31.94 0.46
N GLN A 193 6.61 -30.78 1.06
CA GLN A 193 5.99 -30.69 2.39
C GLN A 193 4.74 -29.82 2.33
N VAL A 194 3.62 -30.34 2.82
CA VAL A 194 2.33 -29.66 2.90
C VAL A 194 1.85 -29.66 4.35
N ALA A 195 1.17 -28.60 4.79
CA ALA A 195 0.52 -28.57 6.10
C ALA A 195 -1.00 -28.64 5.94
N LEU A 196 -1.63 -29.54 6.67
CA LEU A 196 -3.08 -29.74 6.74
C LEU A 196 -3.56 -29.39 8.14
N LEU A 197 -4.48 -28.43 8.23
CA LEU A 197 -5.10 -28.03 9.49
C LEU A 197 -6.46 -28.73 9.63
N THR A 198 -6.65 -29.44 10.75
CA THR A 198 -7.91 -30.11 11.12
C THR A 198 -8.59 -29.34 12.27
N HIS A 199 -9.86 -29.63 12.56
CA HIS A 199 -10.64 -28.97 13.63
C HIS A 199 -10.70 -27.44 13.50
N VAL A 200 -10.76 -26.92 12.27
CA VAL A 200 -10.73 -25.47 12.01
C VAL A 200 -12.04 -24.78 12.43
N ASP A 201 -13.12 -25.55 12.49
CA ASP A 201 -14.43 -25.19 13.03
C ASP A 201 -14.40 -24.90 14.53
N GLU A 202 -13.45 -25.47 15.28
CA GLU A 202 -13.29 -25.23 16.72
C GLU A 202 -12.40 -24.00 17.03
N VAL A 203 -11.78 -23.38 16.02
CA VAL A 203 -10.81 -22.29 16.20
C VAL A 203 -11.48 -20.96 16.54
N CYS A 204 -12.62 -20.65 15.92
CA CYS A 204 -13.33 -19.41 16.18
C CYS A 204 -14.82 -19.50 15.87
N THR A 205 -15.60 -18.56 16.44
CA THR A 205 -17.05 -18.49 16.27
C THR A 205 -17.47 -18.23 14.81
N GLU A 206 -16.60 -17.62 14.00
CA GLU A 206 -16.83 -17.41 12.58
C GLU A 206 -16.75 -18.72 11.79
N THR A 207 -15.72 -19.55 12.02
CA THR A 207 -15.54 -20.84 11.34
C THR A 207 -16.46 -21.93 11.89
N SER A 208 -16.83 -21.84 13.17
CA SER A 208 -17.85 -22.70 13.81
C SER A 208 -19.24 -22.51 13.18
N ARG A 209 -19.60 -21.27 12.82
CA ARG A 209 -20.88 -20.95 12.18
C ARG A 209 -20.87 -21.25 10.68
N ASP A 210 -19.76 -20.97 10.01
CA ASP A 210 -19.60 -21.18 8.57
C ASP A 210 -18.15 -21.51 8.20
N ILE A 211 -17.90 -22.79 7.89
CA ILE A 211 -16.59 -23.31 7.51
C ILE A 211 -16.07 -22.68 6.21
N SER A 212 -16.93 -22.10 5.35
CA SER A 212 -16.47 -21.40 4.15
C SER A 212 -15.69 -20.11 4.46
N GLN A 213 -15.81 -19.57 5.67
CA GLN A 213 -15.06 -18.39 6.13
C GLN A 213 -13.63 -18.69 6.58
N VAL A 214 -13.19 -19.95 6.55
CA VAL A 214 -11.82 -20.36 6.98
C VAL A 214 -10.72 -19.53 6.34
N TYR A 215 -10.82 -19.22 5.04
CA TYR A 215 -9.82 -18.38 4.34
C TYR A 215 -9.98 -16.88 4.58
N ARG A 216 -11.09 -16.44 5.19
CA ARG A 216 -11.38 -15.03 5.52
C ARG A 216 -11.14 -14.71 6.99
N SER A 217 -11.19 -15.71 7.88
CA SER A 217 -11.03 -15.47 9.31
C SER A 217 -9.62 -15.02 9.65
N CYS A 218 -9.54 -13.90 10.38
CA CYS A 218 -8.28 -13.29 10.79
C CYS A 218 -7.47 -14.21 11.72
N GLN A 219 -8.14 -15.02 12.55
CA GLN A 219 -7.49 -15.93 13.49
C GLN A 219 -6.81 -17.10 12.78
N VAL A 220 -7.48 -17.72 11.80
CA VAL A 220 -6.89 -18.78 10.96
C VAL A 220 -5.73 -18.23 10.13
N GLN A 221 -5.87 -17.03 9.55
CA GLN A 221 -4.78 -16.38 8.80
C GLN A 221 -3.57 -16.04 9.67
N GLN A 222 -3.75 -15.78 10.97
CA GLN A 222 -2.66 -15.55 11.91
C GLN A 222 -1.90 -16.83 12.26
N LEU A 223 -2.57 -17.99 12.32
CA LEU A 223 -1.94 -19.29 12.56
C LEU A 223 -0.98 -19.71 11.43
N GLY A 224 -1.29 -19.34 10.18
CA GLY A 224 -0.43 -19.62 9.01
C GLY A 224 0.76 -18.67 8.83
N ARG A 225 0.90 -17.62 9.66
CA ARG A 225 2.03 -16.68 9.56
C ARG A 225 3.23 -17.22 10.32
N LYS A 226 4.38 -17.37 9.64
CA LYS A 226 5.69 -17.65 10.27
C LYS A 226 5.88 -16.74 11.48
N LYS A 227 5.82 -17.28 12.71
CA LYS A 227 6.29 -16.59 13.91
C LYS A 227 7.77 -16.28 13.68
N ARG A 228 8.07 -15.00 13.48
CA ARG A 228 9.41 -14.50 13.26
C ARG A 228 10.19 -14.76 14.55
N VAL A 229 11.26 -15.54 14.48
CA VAL A 229 12.20 -15.73 15.60
C VAL A 229 12.58 -14.34 16.12
N GLU A 230 12.14 -14.00 17.33
CA GLU A 230 12.46 -12.73 17.96
C GLU A 230 13.93 -12.74 18.40
N LYS A 231 14.80 -12.17 17.57
CA LYS A 231 16.13 -11.77 18.04
C LYS A 231 15.98 -10.74 19.16
N PRO A 232 16.82 -10.77 20.21
CA PRO A 232 16.79 -9.77 21.27
C PRO A 232 16.91 -8.37 20.65
N ARG A 233 15.87 -7.55 20.77
CA ARG A 233 15.89 -6.18 20.24
C ARG A 233 16.63 -5.30 21.24
N ARG A 234 17.67 -4.58 20.79
CA ARG A 234 18.32 -3.52 21.57
C ARG A 234 17.24 -2.58 22.13
N LYS A 235 17.11 -2.53 23.47
CA LYS A 235 16.25 -1.55 24.14
C LYS A 235 16.93 -0.19 24.02
N ILE A 236 16.22 0.77 23.44
CA ILE A 236 16.71 2.15 23.31
C ILE A 236 16.41 2.87 24.62
N THR A 237 17.43 3.48 25.21
CA THR A 237 17.35 4.18 26.48
C THR A 237 16.66 5.55 26.35
N ALA A 238 16.12 6.08 27.44
CA ALA A 238 15.56 7.43 27.47
C ALA A 238 16.58 8.53 27.09
N ARG A 239 17.88 8.31 27.37
CA ARG A 239 18.97 9.22 26.96
C ARG A 239 19.15 9.22 25.45
N GLU A 240 19.10 8.05 24.82
CA GLU A 240 19.18 7.91 23.36
C GLU A 240 17.97 8.53 22.67
N LEU A 241 16.75 8.33 23.20
CA LEU A 241 15.55 9.00 22.66
C LEU A 241 15.69 10.53 22.68
N ARG A 242 16.24 11.11 23.75
CA ARG A 242 16.52 12.56 23.81
C ARG A 242 17.56 13.02 22.79
N LYS A 243 18.55 12.18 22.45
CA LYS A 243 19.52 12.48 21.38
C LYS A 243 18.84 12.45 20.01
N VAL A 244 18.04 11.41 19.75
CA VAL A 244 17.29 11.25 18.49
C VAL A 244 16.34 12.42 18.26
N LYS A 245 15.63 12.88 19.30
CA LYS A 245 14.74 14.05 19.21
C LYS A 245 15.50 15.31 18.81
N ARG A 246 16.66 15.57 19.42
CA ARG A 246 17.52 16.72 19.08
C ARG A 246 18.10 16.61 17.67
N ALA A 247 18.55 15.43 17.27
CA ALA A 247 19.06 15.19 15.92
C ALA A 247 17.98 15.38 14.85
N ALA A 248 16.77 14.88 15.09
CA ALA A 248 15.63 15.09 14.18
C ALA A 248 15.29 16.58 14.01
N ALA A 249 15.41 17.40 15.06
CA ALA A 249 15.21 18.84 14.98
C ALA A 249 16.33 19.56 14.20
N LYS A 250 17.59 19.12 14.36
CA LYS A 250 18.76 19.70 13.66
C LYS A 250 18.81 19.29 12.19
N MET A 251 18.30 18.10 11.85
CA MET A 251 18.39 17.49 10.53
C MET A 251 17.01 17.06 10.00
N PRO A 252 16.07 18.01 9.78
CA PRO A 252 14.68 17.69 9.49
C PRO A 252 14.43 16.95 8.17
N LEU A 253 15.39 17.00 7.23
CA LEU A 253 15.32 16.31 5.93
C LEU A 253 16.10 14.99 5.89
N ALA A 254 16.74 14.61 6.99
CA ALA A 254 17.55 13.39 7.04
C ALA A 254 16.67 12.14 7.11
N THR A 255 17.19 11.04 6.56
CA THR A 255 16.53 9.73 6.67
C THR A 255 16.52 9.27 8.12
N SER A 256 15.58 8.38 8.46
CA SER A 256 15.57 7.76 9.79
C SER A 256 16.86 7.00 10.12
N LEU A 257 17.70 6.66 9.12
CA LEU A 257 18.98 6.00 9.34
C LEU A 257 20.04 7.03 9.73
N ALA A 258 20.15 8.11 8.95
CA ALA A 258 21.08 9.20 9.21
C ALA A 258 20.84 9.86 10.58
N ILE A 259 19.58 10.04 10.98
CA ILE A 259 19.24 10.58 12.31
C ILE A 259 19.80 9.68 13.42
N PHE A 260 19.61 8.36 13.32
CA PHE A 260 20.08 7.41 14.33
C PHE A 260 21.60 7.26 14.34
N GLN A 261 22.22 7.23 13.15
CA GLN A 261 23.68 7.21 13.01
C GLN A 261 24.33 8.47 13.60
N SER A 262 23.75 9.66 13.40
CA SER A 262 24.26 10.90 14.01
C SER A 262 24.23 10.90 15.55
N CYS A 263 23.44 10.00 16.14
CA CYS A 263 23.36 9.80 17.58
C CYS A 263 24.26 8.66 18.08
N ASN A 264 25.07 8.04 17.21
CA ASN A 264 25.81 6.80 17.46
C ASN A 264 24.92 5.60 17.84
N ILE A 265 23.71 5.54 17.30
CA ILE A 265 22.76 4.44 17.53
C ILE A 265 22.69 3.58 16.27
N THR A 266 23.39 2.44 16.30
CA THR A 266 23.47 1.46 15.21
C THR A 266 22.70 0.18 15.53
N GLY A 267 22.46 -0.65 14.51
CA GLY A 267 21.80 -1.95 14.67
C GLY A 267 20.27 -1.90 14.88
N VAL A 268 19.65 -0.72 14.80
CA VAL A 268 18.19 -0.57 14.98
C VAL A 268 17.45 -0.74 13.64
N PRO A 269 16.49 -1.67 13.54
CA PRO A 269 15.71 -1.89 12.32
C PRO A 269 14.93 -0.65 11.87
N LYS A 270 14.73 -0.48 10.55
CA LYS A 270 13.95 0.63 9.96
C LYS A 270 12.57 0.78 10.61
N SER A 271 11.88 -0.33 10.86
CA SER A 271 10.55 -0.34 11.49
C SER A 271 10.56 0.31 12.87
N THR A 272 11.53 -0.04 13.72
CA THR A 272 11.70 0.51 15.06
C THR A 272 12.09 1.98 15.00
N ARG A 273 13.04 2.35 14.14
CA ARG A 273 13.44 3.76 13.94
C ARG A 273 12.24 4.62 13.52
N CYS A 274 11.44 4.14 12.59
CA CYS A 274 10.23 4.84 12.13
C CYS A 274 9.08 4.82 13.15
N ALA A 275 8.98 3.81 14.02
CA ALA A 275 7.98 3.80 15.10
C ALA A 275 8.33 4.88 16.14
N ILE A 276 9.58 4.93 16.57
CA ILE A 276 10.09 5.92 17.52
C ILE A 276 9.94 7.34 16.96
N LEU A 277 10.31 7.56 15.70
CA LEU A 277 10.16 8.87 15.07
C LEU A 277 8.70 9.29 14.92
N ARG A 278 7.76 8.36 14.71
CA ARG A 278 6.33 8.68 14.63
C ARG A 278 5.73 9.11 15.97
N ASP A 279 6.30 8.64 17.08
CA ASP A 279 5.89 9.03 18.42
C ASP A 279 6.36 10.45 18.78
N MET A 280 7.57 10.83 18.35
CA MET A 280 8.18 12.13 18.70
C MET A 280 8.15 13.21 17.62
N ALA A 281 7.80 12.87 16.37
CA ALA A 281 7.85 13.78 15.23
C ALA A 281 6.74 13.51 14.20
N LYS A 282 6.45 14.52 13.38
CA LYS A 282 5.47 14.44 12.29
C LYS A 282 6.18 14.52 10.94
N VAL A 283 5.81 13.62 10.03
CA VAL A 283 6.29 13.67 8.64
C VAL A 283 5.49 14.75 7.90
N ARG A 284 6.18 15.76 7.38
CA ARG A 284 5.60 16.81 6.52
C ARG A 284 6.38 16.90 5.21
N LYS A 285 5.70 17.34 4.14
CA LYS A 285 6.35 17.64 2.86
C LYS A 285 7.18 18.91 3.06
N ALA A 286 8.42 18.91 2.59
CA ALA A 286 9.25 20.11 2.61
C ALA A 286 8.61 21.19 1.72
N GLU A 287 8.63 22.44 2.19
CA GLU A 287 8.11 23.56 1.43
C GLU A 287 9.13 23.99 0.37
N SER A 288 8.68 24.12 -0.88
CA SER A 288 9.52 24.61 -1.98
C SER A 288 9.36 26.11 -2.11
N ARG A 289 10.47 26.85 -2.16
CA ARG A 289 10.49 28.32 -2.28
C ARG A 289 11.63 28.76 -3.21
N PRO A 290 11.46 29.83 -4.01
CA PRO A 290 12.54 30.37 -4.83
C PRO A 290 13.69 30.88 -3.96
N PRO A 291 14.96 30.70 -4.32
CA PRO A 291 16.09 31.12 -3.50
C PRO A 291 16.19 32.65 -3.35
N LEU A 292 16.33 33.13 -2.11
CA LEU A 292 16.59 34.54 -1.79
C LEU A 292 18.06 34.77 -1.42
N ASN A 293 18.76 35.56 -2.24
CA ASN A 293 20.07 36.10 -1.88
C ASN A 293 19.92 37.40 -1.06
N LYS A 294 21.04 37.98 -0.60
CA LYS A 294 21.05 39.22 0.21
C LYS A 294 20.38 40.39 -0.54
N THR A 295 20.67 40.55 -1.82
CA THR A 295 20.10 41.61 -2.67
C THR A 295 18.58 41.48 -2.81
N HIS A 296 18.05 40.27 -2.97
CA HIS A 296 16.60 40.02 -3.03
C HIS A 296 15.93 40.43 -1.72
N LYS A 297 16.52 40.11 -0.57
CA LYS A 297 16.00 40.50 0.74
C LYS A 297 15.99 42.01 0.95
N LEU A 298 17.01 42.73 0.48
CA LEU A 298 17.04 44.20 0.53
C LEU A 298 15.93 44.79 -0.35
N LYS A 299 15.85 44.38 -1.63
CA LYS A 299 14.80 44.83 -2.55
C LYS A 299 13.38 44.56 -2.02
N ARG A 300 13.17 43.42 -1.35
CA ARG A 300 11.89 43.10 -0.68
C ARG A 300 11.58 44.05 0.46
N GLN A 301 12.57 44.43 1.27
CA GLN A 301 12.38 45.39 2.35
C GLN A 301 12.11 46.80 1.82
N ASP A 302 12.87 47.24 0.81
CA ASP A 302 12.69 48.56 0.21
C ASP A 302 11.32 48.67 -0.43
N TRP A 303 10.87 47.61 -1.12
CA TRP A 303 9.52 47.50 -1.63
C TRP A 303 8.48 47.57 -0.52
N ALA A 304 8.64 46.79 0.56
CA ALA A 304 7.69 46.79 1.68
C ALA A 304 7.63 48.17 2.37
N LYS A 305 8.76 48.87 2.53
CA LYS A 305 8.79 50.24 3.07
C LYS A 305 8.08 51.22 2.14
N LYS A 306 8.32 51.12 0.83
CA LYS A 306 7.74 52.00 -0.19
C LYS A 306 6.21 51.92 -0.22
N TYR A 307 5.65 50.71 -0.12
CA TYR A 307 4.22 50.47 -0.24
C TYR A 307 3.47 50.35 1.10
N LEU A 308 4.15 50.59 2.25
CA LEU A 308 3.55 50.43 3.58
C LEU A 308 2.33 51.33 3.84
N LYS A 309 2.27 52.50 3.18
CA LYS A 309 1.16 53.47 3.30
C LYS A 309 0.20 53.42 2.11
N THR A 310 0.33 52.40 1.24
CA THR A 310 -0.49 52.29 0.04
C THR A 310 -1.86 51.73 0.39
N ASP A 311 -2.89 52.35 -0.17
CA ASP A 311 -4.25 51.81 -0.14
C ASP A 311 -4.36 50.62 -1.10
N PHE A 312 -4.23 49.41 -0.56
CA PHE A 312 -4.25 48.17 -1.33
C PHE A 312 -5.61 47.85 -1.96
N SER A 313 -6.70 48.54 -1.56
CA SER A 313 -8.00 48.43 -2.22
C SER A 313 -7.99 48.95 -3.67
N LYS A 314 -6.97 49.74 -4.04
CA LYS A 314 -6.76 50.26 -5.40
C LYS A 314 -5.86 49.38 -6.26
N VAL A 315 -5.23 48.36 -5.68
CA VAL A 315 -4.26 47.52 -6.37
C VAL A 315 -4.95 46.34 -7.03
N LEU A 316 -4.79 46.22 -8.34
CA LEU A 316 -5.15 45.05 -9.11
C LEU A 316 -3.96 44.07 -9.10
N TRP A 317 -4.09 43.01 -8.32
CA TRP A 317 -3.10 41.95 -8.23
C TRP A 317 -3.30 40.96 -9.36
N THR A 318 -2.33 40.81 -10.27
CA THR A 318 -2.46 39.91 -11.42
C THR A 318 -1.43 38.80 -11.38
N ASP A 319 -1.76 37.66 -11.98
CA ASP A 319 -0.83 36.56 -12.17
C ASP A 319 -1.31 35.60 -13.27
N LYS A 320 -0.39 34.74 -13.73
CA LYS A 320 -0.65 33.64 -14.66
C LYS A 320 -0.39 32.31 -13.98
N ARG A 321 -1.40 31.43 -13.98
CA ARG A 321 -1.27 30.07 -13.45
C ARG A 321 -1.62 29.02 -14.47
N ARG A 322 -0.76 28.01 -14.59
CA ARG A 322 -1.06 26.80 -15.35
C ARG A 322 -1.92 25.84 -14.52
N VAL A 323 -3.05 25.43 -15.08
CA VAL A 323 -3.98 24.44 -14.52
C VAL A 323 -3.83 23.15 -15.33
N SER A 324 -3.24 22.13 -14.71
CA SER A 324 -2.86 20.87 -15.36
C SER A 324 -4.01 19.88 -15.49
N LEU A 325 -4.04 19.08 -16.54
CA LEU A 325 -5.05 18.03 -16.71
C LEU A 325 -4.98 16.93 -15.62
N ASP A 326 -3.78 16.59 -15.14
CA ASP A 326 -3.56 15.51 -14.16
C ASP A 326 -3.76 15.95 -12.70
N GLY A 327 -3.96 17.24 -12.46
CA GLY A 327 -4.04 17.86 -11.13
C GLY A 327 -2.69 18.11 -10.44
N PRO A 328 -2.67 18.87 -9.34
CA PRO A 328 -1.45 19.30 -8.67
C PRO A 328 -0.69 18.13 -8.04
N ASP A 329 0.64 18.24 -8.06
CA ASP A 329 1.56 17.24 -7.53
C ASP A 329 1.41 17.07 -6.01
N GLY A 330 1.00 15.88 -5.59
CA GLY A 330 0.94 15.49 -4.17
C GLY A 330 -0.37 15.79 -3.44
N TRP A 331 -1.40 16.26 -4.15
CA TRP A 331 -2.78 16.41 -3.65
C TRP A 331 -3.60 15.12 -3.81
N ALA A 332 -3.02 13.98 -3.46
CA ALA A 332 -3.70 12.68 -3.47
C ALA A 332 -3.39 11.96 -2.15
N ARG A 333 -3.96 12.46 -1.06
CA ARG A 333 -3.98 11.75 0.22
C ARG A 333 -5.44 11.50 0.57
N GLY A 334 -5.73 10.28 0.99
CA GLY A 334 -7.06 9.87 1.40
C GLY A 334 -6.97 8.72 2.39
N TRP A 335 -8.10 8.38 2.97
CA TRP A 335 -8.24 7.25 3.88
C TRP A 335 -8.67 6.02 3.07
N ILE A 336 -7.99 4.89 3.28
CA ILE A 336 -8.28 3.62 2.60
C ILE A 336 -8.48 2.57 3.68
N GLY A 337 -9.53 1.75 3.55
CA GLY A 337 -9.80 0.65 4.48
C GLY A 337 -8.64 -0.36 4.50
N LYS A 338 -8.38 -0.96 5.68
CA LYS A 338 -7.34 -2.01 5.80
C LYS A 338 -7.67 -3.16 4.83
N GLY A 339 -6.68 -3.55 4.00
CA GLY A 339 -6.82 -4.62 3.02
C GLY A 339 -7.35 -4.18 1.65
N GLN A 340 -7.77 -2.92 1.50
CA GLN A 340 -8.18 -2.38 0.21
C GLN A 340 -6.99 -1.84 -0.60
N ARG A 341 -7.10 -1.91 -1.93
CA ARG A 341 -6.09 -1.37 -2.84
C ARG A 341 -6.19 0.14 -2.89
N ALA A 342 -5.05 0.83 -2.97
CA ALA A 342 -5.06 2.28 -3.14
C ALA A 342 -5.66 2.66 -4.50
N PRO A 343 -6.46 3.74 -4.58
CA PRO A 343 -7.00 4.22 -5.83
C PRO A 343 -5.88 4.61 -6.79
N VAL A 344 -6.03 4.24 -8.06
CA VAL A 344 -5.07 4.56 -9.10
C VAL A 344 -5.33 5.98 -9.58
N ARG A 345 -4.28 6.82 -9.56
CA ARG A 345 -4.29 8.13 -10.22
C ARG A 345 -3.48 8.03 -11.50
N LEU A 346 -4.08 8.40 -12.61
CA LEU A 346 -3.42 8.35 -13.91
C LEU A 346 -2.42 9.51 -14.03
N ARG A 347 -1.27 9.26 -14.65
CA ARG A 347 -0.28 10.30 -14.97
C ARG A 347 0.13 10.11 -16.42
N ARG A 348 0.08 11.17 -17.22
CA ARG A 348 0.54 11.11 -18.62
C ARG A 348 2.05 10.93 -18.67
N GLN A 349 2.53 10.12 -19.62
CA GLN A 349 3.97 9.87 -19.79
C GLN A 349 4.72 11.03 -20.46
N GLN A 350 4.07 11.81 -21.34
CA GLN A 350 4.68 12.94 -22.04
C GLN A 350 3.72 14.14 -22.14
N GLY A 351 4.29 15.35 -22.18
CA GLY A 351 3.57 16.58 -22.57
C GLY A 351 2.51 17.08 -21.58
N GLY A 352 2.69 16.86 -20.28
CA GLY A 352 1.74 17.17 -19.19
C GLY A 352 0.89 18.41 -19.46
N GLY A 353 -0.28 18.20 -20.05
CA GLY A 353 -1.12 19.25 -20.63
C GLY A 353 -1.83 20.07 -19.58
N GLY A 354 -2.38 21.20 -19.99
CA GLY A 354 -3.06 22.13 -19.11
C GLY A 354 -3.21 23.50 -19.73
N VAL A 355 -4.20 24.24 -19.24
CA VAL A 355 -4.51 25.58 -19.71
C VAL A 355 -3.73 26.61 -18.90
N LEU A 356 -3.20 27.63 -19.56
CA LEU A 356 -2.60 28.77 -18.89
C LEU A 356 -3.68 29.83 -18.68
N VAL A 357 -3.90 30.22 -17.42
CA VAL A 357 -4.96 31.11 -17.01
C VAL A 357 -4.35 32.39 -16.49
N TRP A 358 -4.81 33.53 -16.99
CA TRP A 358 -4.55 34.84 -16.41
C TRP A 358 -5.76 35.27 -15.59
N ALA A 359 -5.53 35.80 -14.40
CA ALA A 359 -6.57 36.42 -13.58
C ALA A 359 -6.00 37.60 -12.81
N GLY A 360 -6.90 38.45 -12.30
CA GLY A 360 -6.58 39.51 -11.37
C GLY A 360 -7.56 39.58 -10.22
N ILE A 361 -7.17 40.14 -9.09
CA ILE A 361 -8.09 40.47 -7.98
C ILE A 361 -7.91 41.92 -7.55
N ILE A 362 -9.01 42.59 -7.27
CA ILE A 362 -9.02 43.95 -6.72
C ILE A 362 -10.20 44.11 -5.78
N LYS A 363 -9.96 44.64 -4.57
CA LYS A 363 -10.96 44.66 -3.48
C LYS A 363 -11.52 43.27 -3.21
N ASP A 364 -12.78 43.07 -3.55
CA ASP A 364 -13.62 41.88 -3.46
C ASP A 364 -13.97 41.29 -4.84
N GLU A 365 -13.45 41.87 -5.93
CA GLU A 365 -13.77 41.49 -7.31
C GLU A 365 -12.68 40.59 -7.93
N LEU A 366 -13.12 39.51 -8.58
CA LEU A 366 -12.30 38.69 -9.47
C LEU A 366 -12.34 39.25 -10.89
N VAL A 367 -11.17 39.46 -11.49
CA VAL A 367 -10.97 39.86 -12.88
C VAL A 367 -10.53 38.66 -13.71
N GLY A 368 -11.29 38.34 -14.76
CA GLY A 368 -11.11 37.11 -15.53
C GLY A 368 -12.04 36.00 -15.00
N PRO A 369 -11.66 34.72 -15.10
CA PRO A 369 -10.41 34.19 -15.65
C PRO A 369 -10.33 34.36 -17.17
N PHE A 370 -9.13 34.58 -17.70
CA PHE A 370 -8.87 34.63 -19.15
C PHE A 370 -7.93 33.50 -19.56
N ARG A 371 -8.33 32.71 -20.56
CA ARG A 371 -7.50 31.63 -21.12
C ARG A 371 -6.48 32.22 -22.07
N VAL A 372 -5.21 31.93 -21.83
CA VAL A 372 -4.16 32.17 -22.83
C VAL A 372 -4.23 31.05 -23.87
N GLU A 373 -4.12 31.42 -25.14
CA GLU A 373 -4.16 30.47 -26.25
C GLU A 373 -3.07 29.39 -26.13
N ASP A 374 -3.44 28.15 -26.45
CA ASP A 374 -2.57 27.00 -26.25
C ASP A 374 -1.40 27.01 -27.24
N GLY A 375 -0.20 26.65 -26.78
CA GLY A 375 1.00 26.61 -27.63
C GLY A 375 1.64 27.97 -27.90
N VAL A 376 1.00 29.08 -27.53
CA VAL A 376 1.57 30.42 -27.70
C VAL A 376 2.65 30.69 -26.64
N LYS A 377 3.85 31.04 -27.09
CA LYS A 377 4.89 31.61 -26.21
C LYS A 377 4.55 33.07 -25.93
N LEU A 378 4.30 33.40 -24.66
CA LEU A 378 4.04 34.76 -24.20
C LEU A 378 5.32 35.61 -24.20
N ASN A 379 5.63 36.21 -25.34
CA ASN A 379 6.61 37.29 -25.45
C ASN A 379 5.92 38.64 -25.16
N SER A 380 6.65 39.75 -25.22
CA SER A 380 6.10 41.08 -24.93
C SER A 380 4.92 41.46 -25.82
N GLN A 381 5.01 41.20 -27.13
CA GLN A 381 3.96 41.57 -28.09
C GLN A 381 2.71 40.71 -27.93
N SER A 382 2.88 39.39 -27.84
CA SER A 382 1.73 38.48 -27.62
C SER A 382 1.09 38.70 -26.24
N TYR A 383 1.85 39.12 -25.23
CA TYR A 383 1.31 39.53 -23.94
C TYR A 383 0.47 40.81 -24.02
N CYS A 384 0.96 41.86 -24.69
CA CYS A 384 0.18 43.09 -24.90
C CYS A 384 -1.09 42.84 -25.71
N GLN A 385 -1.01 42.05 -26.78
CA GLN A 385 -2.19 41.68 -27.57
C GLN A 385 -3.19 40.87 -26.74
N PHE A 386 -2.71 39.90 -25.96
CA PHE A 386 -3.54 39.15 -25.03
C PHE A 386 -4.27 40.06 -24.04
N LEU A 387 -3.56 41.01 -23.41
CA LEU A 387 -4.18 41.96 -22.49
C LEU A 387 -5.21 42.85 -23.19
N GLU A 388 -4.94 43.27 -24.44
CA GLU A 388 -5.86 44.07 -25.24
C GLU A 388 -7.20 43.35 -25.44
N ASP A 389 -7.14 42.11 -25.93
CA ASP A 389 -8.31 41.31 -26.33
C ASP A 389 -9.10 40.77 -25.14
N THR A 390 -8.43 40.64 -24.00
CA THR A 390 -9.02 40.13 -22.76
C THR A 390 -9.24 41.25 -21.75
N PHE A 391 -8.28 41.50 -20.86
CA PHE A 391 -8.38 42.44 -19.75
C PHE A 391 -8.92 43.82 -20.16
N PHE A 392 -8.34 44.45 -21.19
CA PHE A 392 -8.73 45.80 -21.59
C PHE A 392 -10.13 45.84 -22.20
N LYS A 393 -10.38 45.00 -23.22
CA LYS A 393 -11.65 44.95 -23.94
C LYS A 393 -12.81 44.46 -23.07
N GLN A 394 -12.59 43.42 -22.26
CA GLN A 394 -13.67 42.75 -21.53
C GLN A 394 -13.97 43.39 -20.18
N TRP A 395 -12.98 44.02 -19.53
CA TRP A 395 -13.12 44.51 -18.16
C TRP A 395 -12.72 45.99 -17.98
N TYR A 396 -11.49 46.38 -18.31
CA TYR A 396 -10.95 47.71 -17.95
C TYR A 396 -11.69 48.87 -18.63
N ARG A 397 -12.02 48.75 -19.92
CA ARG A 397 -12.70 49.82 -20.68
C ARG A 397 -14.06 50.19 -20.09
N LYS A 398 -14.75 49.22 -19.49
CA LYS A 398 -16.09 49.40 -18.88
C LYS A 398 -16.05 50.15 -17.55
N LYS A 399 -14.87 50.33 -16.94
CA LYS A 399 -14.73 51.01 -15.64
C LYS A 399 -14.77 52.54 -15.78
N SER A 400 -15.19 53.20 -14.71
CA SER A 400 -15.30 54.67 -14.67
C SER A 400 -13.93 55.36 -14.80
N ALA A 401 -13.94 56.63 -15.23
CA ALA A 401 -12.71 57.42 -15.34
C ALA A 401 -11.99 57.57 -13.97
N SER A 402 -12.76 57.76 -12.89
CA SER A 402 -12.21 57.83 -11.52
C SER A 402 -11.52 56.54 -11.12
N PHE A 403 -12.12 55.38 -11.43
CA PHE A 403 -11.48 54.09 -11.18
C PHE A 403 -10.16 53.96 -11.96
N LYS A 404 -10.19 54.25 -13.28
CA LYS A 404 -9.01 54.15 -14.16
C LYS A 404 -7.86 55.05 -13.70
N LYS A 405 -8.16 56.24 -13.19
CA LYS A 405 -7.16 57.20 -12.67
C LYS A 405 -6.44 56.69 -11.42
N ASN A 406 -7.15 56.00 -10.54
CA ASN A 406 -6.66 55.63 -9.21
C ASN A 406 -6.18 54.17 -9.09
N MET A 407 -6.51 53.32 -10.06
CA MET A 407 -6.13 51.90 -10.04
C MET A 407 -4.62 51.74 -10.21
N ILE A 408 -4.01 50.94 -9.35
CA ILE A 408 -2.61 50.52 -9.44
C ILE A 408 -2.58 49.13 -10.08
N PHE A 409 -1.87 48.97 -11.19
CA PHE A 409 -1.70 47.70 -11.87
C PHE A 409 -0.44 46.99 -11.35
N MET A 410 -0.61 45.80 -10.78
CA MET A 410 0.50 44.94 -10.36
C MET A 410 0.70 43.80 -11.36
N GLN A 411 1.92 43.66 -11.85
CA GLN A 411 2.38 42.51 -12.63
C GLN A 411 3.79 42.07 -12.15
N ASP A 412 4.11 40.79 -12.29
CA ASP A 412 5.43 40.28 -11.90
C ASP A 412 6.56 40.77 -12.83
N ASN A 413 7.80 40.52 -12.42
CA ASN A 413 8.99 40.92 -13.19
C ASN A 413 9.37 39.92 -14.30
N ALA A 414 8.42 39.23 -14.92
CA ALA A 414 8.73 38.41 -16.08
C ALA A 414 9.34 39.29 -17.20
N PRO A 415 10.31 38.77 -17.99
CA PRO A 415 10.97 39.57 -19.03
C PRO A 415 10.00 40.24 -20.03
N SER A 416 8.89 39.58 -20.34
CA SER A 416 7.85 40.12 -21.22
C SER A 416 7.04 41.24 -20.57
N HIS A 417 6.96 41.32 -19.24
CA HIS A 417 6.24 42.37 -18.53
C HIS A 417 7.08 43.63 -18.35
N THR A 418 8.39 43.46 -18.08
CA THR A 418 9.32 44.57 -17.81
C THR A 418 9.97 45.14 -19.07
N SER A 419 9.65 44.60 -20.25
CA SER A 419 10.22 45.10 -21.51
C SER A 419 9.76 46.53 -21.81
N LYS A 420 10.62 47.33 -22.46
CA LYS A 420 10.29 48.71 -22.89
C LYS A 420 9.02 48.76 -23.75
N TYR A 421 8.80 47.73 -24.56
CA TYR A 421 7.59 47.62 -25.38
C TYR A 421 6.33 47.55 -24.51
N SER A 422 6.30 46.64 -23.54
CA SER A 422 5.13 46.41 -22.69
C SER A 422 4.82 47.59 -21.78
N THR A 423 5.85 48.22 -21.19
CA THR A 423 5.66 49.40 -20.32
C THR A 423 5.17 50.60 -21.11
N ALA A 424 5.73 50.87 -22.29
CA ALA A 424 5.26 51.93 -23.18
C ALA A 424 3.83 51.67 -23.69
N TRP A 425 3.50 50.41 -23.98
CA TRP A 425 2.15 50.01 -24.39
C TRP A 425 1.12 50.22 -23.26
N LEU A 426 1.44 49.81 -22.02
CA LEU A 426 0.58 50.05 -20.85
C LEU A 426 0.33 51.54 -20.62
N ALA A 427 1.36 52.38 -20.75
CA ALA A 427 1.25 53.83 -20.65
C ALA A 427 0.28 54.40 -21.69
N ARG A 428 0.36 53.95 -22.95
CA ARG A 428 -0.59 54.33 -24.03
C ARG A 428 -2.02 53.90 -23.74
N LYS A 429 -2.23 52.84 -22.97
CA LYS A 429 -3.56 52.34 -22.56
C LYS A 429 -4.11 53.01 -21.29
N GLY A 430 -3.38 53.97 -20.72
CA GLY A 430 -3.80 54.75 -19.56
C GLY A 430 -3.25 54.25 -18.22
N ILE A 431 -2.43 53.19 -18.21
CA ILE A 431 -1.72 52.72 -17.02
C ILE A 431 -0.32 53.35 -17.03
N LYS A 432 -0.23 54.55 -16.46
CA LYS A 432 1.02 55.31 -16.39
C LYS A 432 2.00 54.69 -15.39
N GLU A 433 3.25 55.14 -15.42
CA GLU A 433 4.35 54.61 -14.60
C GLU A 433 4.06 54.71 -13.10
N GLU A 434 3.45 55.81 -12.64
CA GLU A 434 3.05 56.00 -11.24
C GLU A 434 2.00 54.99 -10.77
N ASN A 435 1.19 54.48 -11.70
CA ASN A 435 0.13 53.50 -11.47
C ASN A 435 0.60 52.06 -11.78
N LEU A 436 1.87 51.87 -12.15
CA LEU A 436 2.45 50.56 -12.39
C LEU A 436 3.30 50.13 -11.18
N MET A 437 2.88 49.08 -10.49
CA MET A 437 3.61 48.58 -9.33
C MET A 437 4.81 47.72 -9.77
N ILE A 438 6.02 48.17 -9.43
CA ILE A 438 7.25 47.39 -9.64
C ILE A 438 7.34 46.31 -8.57
N TRP A 439 7.40 45.04 -8.99
CA TRP A 439 7.41 43.90 -8.08
C TRP A 439 8.83 43.60 -7.53
N PRO A 440 9.00 43.10 -6.30
CA PRO A 440 10.30 42.62 -5.85
C PRO A 440 10.59 41.22 -6.42
N PRO A 441 11.86 40.89 -6.73
CA PRO A 441 12.21 39.60 -7.34
C PRO A 441 11.87 38.42 -6.40
N CYS A 442 11.56 37.26 -6.99
CA CYS A 442 11.36 36.00 -6.27
C CYS A 442 10.33 36.08 -5.11
N SER A 443 9.26 36.86 -5.28
CA SER A 443 8.32 37.20 -4.21
C SER A 443 6.87 36.76 -4.46
N PRO A 444 6.60 35.47 -4.77
CA PRO A 444 5.23 34.99 -4.92
C PRO A 444 4.45 35.02 -3.60
N ASP A 445 5.14 34.96 -2.46
CA ASP A 445 4.52 35.05 -1.13
C ASP A 445 3.87 36.41 -0.82
N LEU A 446 4.26 37.46 -1.56
CA LEU A 446 3.65 38.78 -1.46
C LEU A 446 2.45 38.97 -2.37
N ASN A 447 2.20 38.06 -3.32
CA ASN A 447 1.10 38.20 -4.25
C ASN A 447 -0.15 37.47 -3.70
N PRO A 448 -1.21 38.17 -3.28
CA PRO A 448 -2.38 37.53 -2.67
C PRO A 448 -3.13 36.61 -3.63
N ILE A 449 -2.99 36.81 -4.95
CA ILE A 449 -3.62 35.94 -5.95
C ILE A 449 -3.05 34.50 -5.93
N GLU A 450 -1.85 34.28 -5.39
CA GLU A 450 -1.29 32.93 -5.24
C GLU A 450 -2.12 32.08 -4.26
N ASN A 451 -2.72 32.73 -3.25
CA ASN A 451 -3.68 32.08 -2.35
C ASN A 451 -4.99 31.79 -3.07
N LEU A 452 -5.49 32.71 -3.90
CA LEU A 452 -6.67 32.48 -4.73
C LEU A 452 -6.46 31.27 -5.66
N TRP A 453 -5.29 31.14 -6.29
CA TRP A 453 -4.99 29.96 -7.11
C TRP A 453 -5.09 28.67 -6.31
N SER A 454 -4.74 28.68 -5.02
CA SER A 454 -4.93 27.51 -4.15
C SER A 454 -6.41 27.17 -3.98
N ILE A 455 -7.27 28.17 -3.73
CA ILE A 455 -8.73 28.00 -3.60
C ILE A 455 -9.33 27.44 -4.90
N ILE A 456 -8.99 28.05 -6.04
CA ILE A 456 -9.47 27.60 -7.36
C ILE A 456 -9.01 26.16 -7.65
N LYS A 457 -7.74 25.82 -7.36
CA LYS A 457 -7.25 24.44 -7.54
C LYS A 457 -7.95 23.44 -6.61
N CYS A 458 -8.28 23.81 -5.37
CA CYS A 458 -9.10 22.96 -4.49
C CYS A 458 -10.43 22.58 -5.15
N ALA A 459 -11.11 23.57 -5.73
CA ALA A 459 -12.40 23.36 -6.37
C ALA A 459 -12.29 22.50 -7.64
N ILE A 460 -11.30 22.78 -8.50
CA ILE A 460 -11.09 22.07 -9.77
C ILE A 460 -10.78 20.59 -9.53
N TYR A 461 -9.88 20.27 -8.58
CA TYR A 461 -9.40 18.89 -8.36
C TYR A 461 -10.04 18.21 -7.14
N LYS A 462 -11.19 18.72 -6.69
CA LYS A 462 -11.96 18.13 -5.60
C LYS A 462 -12.18 16.64 -5.87
N GLU A 463 -12.09 15.83 -4.80
CA GLU A 463 -12.27 14.37 -4.87
C GLU A 463 -11.31 13.64 -5.82
N GLY A 464 -10.16 14.25 -6.15
CA GLY A 464 -9.15 13.64 -7.01
C GLY A 464 -9.52 13.66 -8.50
N LYS A 465 -10.45 14.53 -8.90
CA LYS A 465 -10.86 14.69 -10.30
C LYS A 465 -9.66 14.93 -11.22
N GLN A 466 -9.67 14.27 -12.37
CA GLN A 466 -8.70 14.45 -13.46
C GLN A 466 -9.46 14.73 -14.76
N TYR A 467 -8.77 15.34 -15.72
CA TYR A 467 -9.38 15.81 -16.95
C TYR A 467 -8.70 15.20 -18.16
N THR A 468 -9.48 14.93 -19.20
CA THR A 468 -9.00 14.31 -20.44
C THR A 468 -8.76 15.32 -21.57
N SER A 469 -9.40 16.50 -21.52
CA SER A 469 -9.30 17.54 -22.55
C SER A 469 -9.06 18.94 -21.97
N LEU A 470 -8.43 19.83 -22.75
CA LEU A 470 -8.18 21.22 -22.33
C LEU A 470 -9.48 22.00 -22.10
N ASN A 471 -10.52 21.75 -22.91
CA ASN A 471 -11.82 22.39 -22.76
C ASN A 471 -12.52 21.99 -21.46
N SER A 472 -12.49 20.72 -21.07
CA SER A 472 -13.09 20.28 -19.80
C SER A 472 -12.39 20.88 -18.57
N VAL A 473 -11.06 21.06 -18.62
CA VAL A 473 -10.34 21.80 -17.56
C VAL A 473 -10.75 23.26 -17.57
N TRP A 474 -10.85 23.88 -18.75
CA TRP A 474 -11.22 25.28 -18.88
C TRP A 474 -12.62 25.56 -18.32
N GLU A 475 -13.61 24.71 -18.64
CA GLU A 475 -14.96 24.79 -18.06
C GLU A 475 -14.93 24.69 -16.54
N ALA A 476 -14.10 23.80 -15.99
CA ALA A 476 -13.93 23.69 -14.54
C ALA A 476 -13.23 24.90 -13.92
N VAL A 477 -12.27 25.52 -14.61
CA VAL A 477 -11.66 26.80 -14.19
C VAL A 477 -12.71 27.89 -14.12
N VAL A 478 -13.53 28.03 -15.17
CA VAL A 478 -14.60 29.03 -15.23
C VAL A 478 -15.64 28.79 -14.14
N ALA A 479 -16.06 27.54 -13.93
CA ALA A 479 -17.01 27.18 -12.87
C ALA A 479 -16.43 27.45 -11.47
N ALA A 480 -15.17 27.07 -11.23
CA ALA A 480 -14.50 27.32 -9.95
C ALA A 480 -14.36 28.82 -9.67
N ALA A 481 -13.98 29.61 -10.69
CA ALA A 481 -13.83 31.04 -10.57
C ALA A 481 -15.15 31.76 -10.26
N ARG A 482 -16.27 31.33 -10.87
CA ARG A 482 -17.61 31.89 -10.60
C ARG A 482 -18.07 31.65 -9.16
N ASN A 483 -17.57 30.60 -8.52
CA ASN A 483 -17.92 30.23 -7.15
C ASN A 483 -16.96 30.81 -6.11
N VAL A 484 -15.98 31.62 -6.52
CA VAL A 484 -15.12 32.34 -5.57
C VAL A 484 -15.94 33.46 -4.94
N ASP A 485 -16.04 33.43 -3.62
CA ASP A 485 -16.76 34.44 -2.86
C ASP A 485 -15.92 35.73 -2.76
N GLY A 486 -16.58 36.88 -2.93
CA GLY A 486 -15.95 38.20 -2.84
C GLY A 486 -15.34 38.45 -1.46
N GLU A 487 -15.92 37.93 -0.38
CA GLU A 487 -15.36 38.06 0.97
C GLU A 487 -14.04 37.29 1.12
N GLN A 488 -13.90 36.15 0.44
CA GLN A 488 -12.61 35.44 0.37
C GLN A 488 -11.55 36.29 -0.33
N ILE A 489 -11.91 36.96 -1.44
CA ILE A 489 -11.00 37.84 -2.17
C ILE A 489 -10.60 39.04 -1.32
N LYS A 490 -11.57 39.66 -0.65
CA LYS A 490 -11.36 40.78 0.25
C LYS A 490 -10.40 40.45 1.39
N THR A 491 -10.58 39.29 2.04
CA THR A 491 -9.66 38.79 3.07
C THR A 491 -8.22 38.67 2.53
N LEU A 492 -8.05 38.24 1.28
CA LEU A 492 -6.73 38.13 0.66
C LEU A 492 -6.11 39.50 0.38
N THR A 493 -6.89 40.46 -0.15
CA THR A 493 -6.38 41.80 -0.48
C THR A 493 -6.10 42.64 0.78
N GLU A 494 -6.91 42.51 1.83
CA GLU A 494 -6.71 43.15 3.14
C GLU A 494 -5.53 42.56 3.93
N SER A 495 -5.07 41.35 3.59
CA SER A 495 -3.91 40.73 4.25
C SER A 495 -2.58 41.44 3.98
N MET A 496 -2.53 42.36 3.01
CA MET A 496 -1.29 42.94 2.50
C MET A 496 -0.48 43.70 3.56
N ASP A 497 -1.12 44.49 4.42
CA ASP A 497 -0.41 45.21 5.48
C ASP A 497 0.36 44.25 6.40
N GLY A 498 -0.30 43.16 6.81
CA GLY A 498 0.32 42.09 7.60
C GLY A 498 1.48 41.39 6.88
N ARG A 499 1.37 41.20 5.57
CA ARG A 499 2.45 40.63 4.74
C ARG A 499 3.66 41.56 4.71
N LEU A 500 3.46 42.86 4.49
CA LEU A 500 4.54 43.85 4.46
C LEU A 500 5.26 43.93 5.81
N LEU A 501 4.51 44.01 6.92
CA LEU A 501 5.08 43.99 8.27
C LEU A 501 5.90 42.72 8.53
N SER A 502 5.40 41.56 8.07
CA SER A 502 6.11 40.28 8.18
C SER A 502 7.42 40.25 7.38
N VAL A 503 7.47 40.88 6.20
CA VAL A 503 8.70 41.01 5.41
C VAL A 503 9.74 41.85 6.16
N LEU A 504 9.31 42.97 6.73
CA LEU A 504 10.19 43.87 7.49
C LEU A 504 10.73 43.19 8.74
N ALA A 505 9.86 42.55 9.54
CA ALA A 505 10.24 41.80 10.73
C ALA A 505 11.25 40.69 10.41
N LYS A 506 11.11 40.03 9.25
CA LYS A 506 12.02 38.97 8.79
C LYS A 506 13.20 39.48 7.98
N LYS A 507 13.46 40.80 7.96
CA LYS A 507 14.58 41.44 7.23
C LYS A 507 14.62 41.00 5.76
N GLY A 508 13.47 41.02 5.09
CA GLY A 508 13.32 40.64 3.69
C GLY A 508 13.19 39.14 3.44
N GLY A 509 13.17 38.31 4.49
CA GLY A 509 12.98 36.87 4.39
C GLY A 509 11.60 36.45 3.89
N TYR A 510 11.43 35.14 3.75
CA TYR A 510 10.15 34.56 3.34
C TYR A 510 9.07 34.73 4.40
N ILE A 511 7.86 35.08 3.98
CA ILE A 511 6.68 35.10 4.84
C ILE A 511 5.88 33.79 4.70
N GLY A 512 4.91 33.59 5.59
CA GLY A 512 3.93 32.52 5.41
C GLY A 512 2.97 32.90 4.29
N HIS A 513 2.47 31.90 3.56
CA HIS A 513 1.41 32.08 2.58
C HIS A 513 0.04 32.02 3.25
#